data_AF-A0A7W6HDN5-F1
#
_entry.id   AF-A0A7W6HDN5-F1
#
_cell.length_a   1.000
_cell.length_b   1.000
_cell.length_c   1.000
_cell.angle_alpha   90.00
_cell.angle_beta   90.00
_cell.angle_gamma   90.00
#
_symmetry.space_group_name_H-M   'P 1'
#
loop_
_entity.id
_entity.type
_entity.pdbx_description
1 polymer ?
#
loop_
_entity_poly.entity_id
_entity_poly.type
_entity_poly.pdbx_seq_one_letter_code
_entity_poly.pdbx_strand_id
1 'polypeptide(L)'
;MNETTGLPLFDWQPSAKVEPFPFHQCRPKVRHAAFLVVENDRDRAAACLKVIEDGIRRHLASGAFGPKAIEKEIEAFRQAVSNDVNRLRYEAAAVAPDCGGAA
;
A
#
# COMPACT_ATOMS: atom_id res chain seq x y z
N MET A 1 8.81 -55.94 15.53
CA MET A 1 8.32 -55.23 14.33
C MET A 1 7.28 -54.27 14.83
N ASN A 2 7.68 -53.05 15.18
CA ASN A 2 6.75 -52.04 15.70
C ASN A 2 6.42 -51.11 14.53
N GLU A 3 5.22 -51.30 13.98
CA GLU A 3 4.61 -50.40 13.01
C GLU A 3 4.20 -49.13 13.76
N THR A 4 5.09 -48.14 13.78
CA THR A 4 4.77 -46.79 14.24
C THR A 4 3.91 -46.14 13.16
N THR A 5 2.61 -46.42 13.21
CA THR A 5 1.59 -45.87 12.32
C THR A 5 1.65 -44.35 12.40
N GLY A 6 1.90 -43.71 11.25
CA GLY A 6 2.13 -42.27 11.12
C GLY A 6 1.07 -41.46 11.85
N LEU A 7 1.54 -40.50 12.66
CA LEU A 7 0.70 -39.56 13.40
C LEU A 7 -0.04 -38.66 12.38
N PRO A 8 -1.38 -38.81 12.19
CA PRO A 8 -2.12 -38.12 11.13
C PRO A 8 -2.21 -36.60 11.34
N LEU A 9 -1.80 -36.10 12.50
CA LEU A 9 -1.74 -34.67 12.80
C LEU A 9 -0.63 -33.93 12.04
N PHE A 10 0.43 -34.62 11.59
CA PHE A 10 1.53 -33.99 10.84
C PHE A 10 1.32 -33.99 9.32
N ASP A 11 0.38 -34.80 8.81
CA ASP A 11 0.02 -34.86 7.39
C ASP A 11 -1.11 -33.90 7.00
N TRP A 12 -1.64 -33.15 7.97
CA TRP A 12 -2.63 -32.11 7.70
C TRP A 12 -1.96 -30.91 7.04
N GLN A 13 -2.04 -30.82 5.72
CA GLN A 13 -1.82 -29.57 4.99
C GLN A 13 -3.15 -28.80 4.94
N PRO A 14 -3.33 -27.72 5.73
CA PRO A 14 -4.49 -26.88 5.55
C PRO A 14 -4.47 -26.35 4.12
N SER A 15 -5.63 -26.35 3.45
CA SER A 15 -5.82 -25.62 2.20
C SER A 15 -5.83 -24.11 2.48
N ALA A 16 -4.75 -23.60 3.07
CA ALA A 16 -4.57 -22.22 3.46
C ALA A 16 -4.06 -21.46 2.25
N LYS A 17 -4.96 -20.74 1.58
CA LYS A 17 -4.58 -19.74 0.60
C LYS A 17 -4.07 -18.52 1.37
N VAL A 18 -2.76 -18.30 1.36
CA VAL A 18 -2.18 -17.08 1.92
C VAL A 18 -2.59 -15.93 1.02
N GLU A 19 -3.58 -15.15 1.47
CA GLU A 19 -3.93 -13.88 0.86
C GLU A 19 -3.02 -12.79 1.45
N PRO A 20 -2.01 -12.27 0.73
CA PRO A 20 -1.23 -11.16 1.20
C PRO A 20 -2.12 -9.94 1.45
N PHE A 21 -1.72 -9.20 2.48
CA PHE A 21 -2.42 -8.03 2.91
C PHE A 21 -2.45 -6.96 1.79
N PRO A 22 -3.61 -6.35 1.50
CA PRO A 22 -3.74 -5.32 0.48
C PRO A 22 -2.93 -4.05 0.82
N PHE A 23 -2.06 -3.63 -0.10
CA PHE A 23 -1.21 -2.46 0.06
C PHE A 23 -1.99 -1.16 0.13
N HIS A 24 -3.15 -1.06 -0.52
CA HIS A 24 -4.02 0.11 -0.41
C HIS A 24 -4.59 0.31 1.01
N GLN A 25 -4.63 -0.74 1.83
CA GLN A 25 -5.05 -0.67 3.24
C GLN A 25 -3.87 -0.42 4.19
N CYS A 26 -2.62 -0.51 3.71
CA CYS A 26 -1.43 -0.19 4.50
C CYS A 26 -1.32 1.33 4.71
N ARG A 27 -2.10 1.87 5.65
CA ARG A 27 -2.13 3.31 5.98
C ARG A 27 -0.74 3.95 6.12
N PRO A 28 0.27 3.34 6.78
CA PRO A 28 1.60 3.95 6.88
C PRO A 28 2.27 4.13 5.52
N LYS A 29 2.16 3.15 4.61
CA LYS A 29 2.75 3.22 3.26
C LYS A 29 2.02 4.24 2.39
N VAL A 30 0.69 4.25 2.46
CA VAL A 30 -0.14 5.23 1.73
C VAL A 30 0.19 6.65 2.18
N ARG A 31 0.24 6.91 3.50
CA ARG A 31 0.62 8.23 4.03
C ARG A 31 2.03 8.64 3.65
N HIS A 32 2.99 7.71 3.70
CA HIS A 32 4.37 8.01 3.30
C HIS A 32 4.45 8.39 1.81
N ALA A 33 3.79 7.63 0.93
CA ALA A 33 3.72 7.97 -0.48
C ALA A 33 3.03 9.32 -0.72
N ALA A 34 1.93 9.60 -0.01
CA ALA A 34 1.24 10.89 -0.09
C ALA A 34 2.12 12.06 0.38
N PHE A 35 2.88 11.87 1.46
CA PHE A 35 3.83 12.87 1.95
C PHE A 35 4.90 13.17 0.89
N LEU A 36 5.50 12.14 0.27
CA LEU A 36 6.47 12.34 -0.81
C LEU A 36 5.88 13.08 -2.01
N VAL A 37 4.60 12.87 -2.31
CA VAL A 37 3.91 13.61 -3.38
C VAL A 37 3.67 15.07 -3.03
N VAL A 38 3.41 15.38 -1.76
CA VAL A 38 3.21 16.77 -1.29
C VAL A 38 4.53 17.53 -1.17
N GLU A 39 5.59 16.88 -0.71
CA GLU A 39 6.89 17.49 -0.43
C GLU A 39 7.71 17.78 -1.69
N ASN A 40 7.51 17.02 -2.77
CA ASN A 40 8.33 17.09 -3.99
C ASN A 40 7.61 17.78 -5.16
N ASP A 41 8.40 18.38 -6.06
CA ASP A 41 7.91 18.86 -7.35
C ASP A 41 7.28 17.74 -8.17
N ARG A 42 6.41 18.11 -9.12
CA ARG A 42 5.57 17.18 -9.91
C ARG A 42 6.37 16.02 -10.51
N ASP A 43 7.53 16.29 -11.10
CA ASP A 43 8.34 15.26 -11.77
C ASP A 43 9.01 14.31 -10.78
N ARG A 44 9.49 14.84 -9.65
CA ARG A 44 10.13 14.06 -8.60
C ARG A 44 9.11 13.24 -7.81
N ALA A 45 7.93 13.80 -7.54
CA ALA A 45 6.80 13.09 -6.96
C ALA A 45 6.38 11.88 -7.82
N ALA A 46 6.27 12.06 -9.14
CA ALA A 46 5.94 10.98 -10.07
C ALA A 46 7.01 9.87 -10.06
N ALA A 47 8.30 10.24 -10.04
CA ALA A 47 9.39 9.28 -9.95
C ALA A 47 9.36 8.48 -8.64
N CYS A 48 9.15 9.14 -7.49
CA CYS A 48 9.03 8.48 -6.19
C CYS A 48 7.85 7.50 -6.14
N LEU A 49 6.68 7.92 -6.63
CA LEU A 49 5.49 7.06 -6.66
C LEU A 49 5.73 5.82 -7.53
N LYS A 50 6.37 6.00 -8.70
CA LYS A 50 6.73 4.89 -9.59
C LYS A 50 7.63 3.87 -8.91
N VAL A 51 8.66 4.30 -8.19
CA VAL A 51 9.56 3.39 -7.44
C VAL A 51 8.79 2.57 -6.40
N ILE A 52 7.85 3.20 -5.69
CA ILE A 52 7.00 2.52 -4.71
C ILE A 52 6.10 1.50 -5.40
N GLU A 53 5.41 1.89 -6.48
CA GLU A 53 4.57 0.99 -7.27
C GLU A 53 5.34 -0.20 -7.83
N ASP A 54 6.55 0.02 -8.33
CA ASP A 54 7.42 -1.06 -8.84
C ASP A 54 7.88 -2.00 -7.72
N GLY A 55 8.04 -1.49 -6.50
CA GLY A 55 8.23 -2.32 -5.30
C GLY A 55 7.01 -3.19 -5.00
N ILE A 56 5.80 -2.61 -5.05
CA ILE A 56 4.53 -3.32 -4.82
C ILE A 56 4.32 -4.38 -5.91
N ARG A 57 4.53 -4.03 -7.18
CA ARG A 57 4.42 -4.97 -8.31
C ARG A 57 5.34 -6.17 -8.13
N ARG A 58 6.60 -5.95 -7.79
CA ARG A 58 7.57 -7.04 -7.54
C ARG A 58 7.15 -7.91 -6.37
N HIS A 59 6.67 -7.31 -5.28
CA HIS A 59 6.20 -8.07 -4.13
C HIS A 59 4.96 -8.93 -4.47
N LEU A 60 3.95 -8.35 -5.12
CA LEU A 60 2.75 -9.09 -5.50
C LEU A 60 3.02 -10.15 -6.56
N ALA A 61 3.93 -9.88 -7.51
CA ALA A 61 4.37 -10.84 -8.52
C ALA A 61 5.18 -12.00 -7.93
N SER A 62 5.86 -11.78 -6.79
CA SER A 62 6.48 -12.88 -6.04
C SER A 62 5.45 -13.76 -5.33
N GLY A 63 4.25 -13.23 -5.07
CA GLY A 63 3.08 -14.00 -4.68
C GLY A 63 2.38 -14.63 -5.88
N ALA A 64 1.45 -15.55 -5.65
CA ALA A 64 0.67 -16.20 -6.70
C ALA A 64 -0.44 -15.28 -7.30
N PHE A 65 -0.16 -13.99 -7.48
CA PHE A 65 -1.12 -13.02 -8.01
C PHE A 65 -1.05 -12.96 -9.53
N GLY A 66 -2.22 -13.04 -10.17
CA GLY A 66 -2.33 -12.77 -11.59
C GLY A 66 -2.07 -11.29 -11.92
N PRO A 67 -1.57 -10.96 -13.13
CA PRO A 67 -1.21 -9.60 -13.52
C PRO A 67 -2.38 -8.61 -13.42
N LYS A 68 -3.62 -9.06 -13.67
CA LYS A 68 -4.83 -8.24 -13.50
C LYS A 68 -5.11 -7.85 -12.04
N ALA A 69 -4.81 -8.75 -11.10
CA ALA A 69 -5.00 -8.48 -9.68
C ALA A 69 -3.94 -7.48 -9.17
N ILE A 70 -2.70 -7.61 -9.67
CA ILE A 70 -1.62 -6.66 -9.38
C ILE A 70 -2.01 -5.25 -9.84
N GLU A 71 -2.47 -5.09 -11.09
CA GLU A 71 -2.82 -3.77 -11.60
C GLU A 71 -4.02 -3.15 -10.86
N LYS A 72 -5.02 -3.97 -10.49
CA LYS A 72 -6.14 -3.52 -9.65
C LYS A 72 -5.66 -3.01 -8.29
N GLU A 73 -4.70 -3.70 -7.68
CA GLU A 73 -4.14 -3.31 -6.39
C GLU A 73 -3.30 -2.02 -6.49
N ILE A 74 -2.53 -1.86 -7.57
CA ILE A 74 -1.79 -0.62 -7.83
C ILE A 74 -2.73 0.56 -8.03
N GLU A 75 -3.82 0.38 -8.78
CA GLU A 75 -4.82 1.43 -8.98
C GLU A 75 -5.52 1.80 -7.66
N ALA A 76 -5.90 0.81 -6.85
CA ALA A 76 -6.44 1.05 -5.52
C ALA A 76 -5.45 1.80 -4.61
N PHE A 77 -4.17 1.47 -4.68
CA PHE A 77 -3.11 2.15 -3.95
C PHE A 77 -2.97 3.61 -4.40
N ARG A 78 -2.96 3.89 -5.71
CA ARG A 78 -2.92 5.27 -6.25
C ARG A 78 -4.09 6.12 -5.76
N GLN A 79 -5.30 5.56 -5.78
CA GLN A 79 -6.49 6.25 -5.27
C GLN A 79 -6.37 6.56 -3.78
N ALA A 80 -5.90 5.60 -2.98
CA ALA A 80 -5.66 5.81 -1.55
C ALA A 80 -4.63 6.93 -1.30
N VAL A 81 -3.54 6.97 -2.08
CA VAL A 81 -2.53 8.02 -2.01
C VAL A 81 -3.12 9.38 -2.38
N SER A 82 -3.88 9.48 -3.48
CA SER A 82 -4.54 10.71 -3.90
C SER A 82 -5.46 11.28 -2.81
N ASN A 83 -6.24 10.41 -2.15
CA ASN A 83 -7.09 10.81 -1.03
C ASN A 83 -6.28 11.36 0.16
N ASP A 84 -5.16 10.71 0.51
CA ASP A 84 -4.30 11.19 1.60
C ASP A 84 -3.52 12.45 1.22
N VAL A 85 -3.15 12.65 -0.06
CA VAL A 85 -2.57 13.93 -0.55
C VAL A 85 -3.55 15.07 -0.34
N ASN A 86 -4.81 14.88 -0.74
CA ASN A 86 -5.86 15.89 -0.53
C ASN A 86 -6.03 16.19 0.96
N ARG A 87 -6.07 15.14 1.80
CA ARG A 87 -6.18 15.30 3.25
C ARG A 87 -5.01 16.09 3.83
N LEU A 88 -3.77 15.78 3.46
CA LEU A 88 -2.57 16.50 3.90
C LEU A 88 -2.60 17.98 3.48
N ARG A 89 -3.08 18.28 2.27
CA ARG A 89 -3.24 19.66 1.80
C ARG A 89 -4.29 20.43 2.59
N TYR A 90 -5.42 19.79 2.93
CA TYR A 90 -6.44 20.40 3.78
C TYR A 90 -5.95 20.59 5.22
N GLU A 91 -5.26 19.62 5.80
CA GLU A 91 -4.65 19.73 7.13
C GLU A 91 -3.64 20.88 7.17
N ALA A 92 -2.80 21.04 6.13
CA ALA A 92 -1.88 22.17 6.02
C ALA A 92 -2.60 23.53 5.90
N ALA A 93 -3.70 23.59 5.15
CA ALA A 93 -4.51 24.79 5.01
C ALA A 93 -5.25 25.17 6.30
N ALA A 94 -5.70 24.19 7.09
CA ALA A 94 -6.39 24.42 8.37
C ALA A 94 -5.44 24.87 9.50
N VAL A 95 -4.14 24.57 9.38
CA VAL A 95 -3.11 25.01 10.35
C VAL A 95 -2.58 26.41 10.04
N ALA A 96 -2.82 26.95 8.83
CA ALA A 96 -2.50 28.34 8.53
C ALA A 96 -3.34 29.24 9.45
N PRO A 97 -2.73 30.02 10.36
CA PRO A 97 -3.47 30.91 11.24
C PRO A 97 -4.19 31.94 10.38
N ASP A 98 -5.42 32.24 10.79
CA ASP A 98 -6.26 33.29 10.24
C ASP A 98 -5.40 34.50 9.83
N CYS A 99 -5.33 34.77 8.51
CA CYS A 99 -5.02 36.10 8.02
C CYS A 99 -6.24 36.99 8.30
N GLY A 100 -6.52 37.21 9.59
CA GLY A 100 -7.52 38.14 10.09
C GLY A 100 -6.90 39.54 10.19
N GLY A 101 -7.27 40.40 9.25
CA GLY A 101 -7.51 41.82 9.49
C GLY A 101 -6.33 42.80 9.38
N ALA A 102 -6.41 43.66 8.37
CA ALA A 102 -6.31 45.09 8.60
C ALA A 102 -7.41 45.77 7.76
N ALA A 103 -8.39 46.32 8.48
CA ALA A 103 -9.42 47.22 7.97
C ALA A 103 -8.85 48.60 7.66
#